data_AF-A0A452YFS5-F1
#
_entry.id   AF-A0A452YFS5-F1
#
_cell.length_a   1.000
_cell.length_b   1.000
_cell.length_c   1.000
_cell.angle_alpha   90.00
_cell.angle_beta   90.00
_cell.angle_gamma   90.00
#
_symmetry.space_group_name_H-M   'P 1'
#
loop_
_entity.id
_entity.type
_entity.pdbx_description
1 polymer ?
#
loop_
_entity_poly.entity_id
_entity_poly.type
_entity_poly.pdbx_seq_one_letter_code
_entity_poly.pdbx_strand_id
1 'polypeptide(L)'
;RWVATYLVPLDVSREIDSVGRHGSQHSRKLLNSFAWDNNQGELVLDFVVLMSMVALTTYQGEIELQTLTCQKLLASVVRRKHTCAYVVQLDSWRDLTRAFASGRSLFSLSGRLQRSLAETLACAASCIKDPEASVQ
;
A
#
# COMPACT_ATOMS: atom_id res chain seq x y z
N ARG A 1 -6.58 3.94 -7.44
CA ARG A 1 -8.01 3.56 -7.31
C ARG A 1 -8.16 2.08 -6.96
N TRP A 2 -7.60 1.17 -7.78
CA TRP A 2 -7.77 -0.28 -7.57
C TRP A 2 -7.33 -0.76 -6.18
N VAL A 3 -6.12 -0.38 -5.73
CA VAL A 3 -5.61 -0.67 -4.37
C VAL A 3 -6.62 -0.30 -3.29
N ALA A 4 -7.16 0.93 -3.32
CA ALA A 4 -8.09 1.42 -2.31
C ALA A 4 -9.48 0.77 -2.35
N THR A 5 -9.85 0.10 -3.45
CA THR A 5 -11.19 -0.47 -3.68
C THR A 5 -11.22 -1.99 -3.56
N TYR A 6 -10.17 -2.68 -4.01
CA TYR A 6 -10.13 -4.14 -4.17
C TYR A 6 -9.05 -4.83 -3.33
N LEU A 7 -8.02 -4.10 -2.88
CA LEU A 7 -6.99 -4.59 -1.94
C LEU A 7 -7.22 -4.07 -0.51
N VAL A 8 -8.44 -3.68 -0.20
CA VAL A 8 -8.83 -3.37 1.17
C VAL A 8 -9.79 -4.47 1.56
N PRO A 9 -9.40 -5.43 2.43
CA PRO A 9 -10.39 -6.23 3.10
C PRO A 9 -11.22 -5.23 3.89
N LEU A 10 -12.50 -5.16 3.54
CA LEU A 10 -13.46 -4.46 4.36
C LEU A 10 -13.57 -5.28 5.64
N ASP A 11 -12.76 -4.94 6.65
CA ASP A 11 -13.03 -5.37 8.02
C ASP A 11 -14.52 -5.13 8.26
N VAL A 12 -15.19 -6.26 8.43
CA VAL A 12 -16.57 -6.48 8.83
C VAL A 12 -17.30 -5.15 9.04
N SER A 13 -17.92 -4.66 7.96
CA SER A 13 -19.02 -3.71 8.15
C SER A 13 -20.00 -4.44 9.04
N ARG A 14 -20.11 -3.96 10.28
CA ARG A 14 -21.11 -4.33 11.28
C ARG A 14 -22.36 -4.84 10.58
N GLU A 15 -22.81 -6.01 11.02
CA GLU A 15 -24.17 -6.49 10.82
C GLU A 15 -25.13 -5.33 11.11
N ILE A 16 -25.53 -4.63 10.06
CA ILE A 16 -26.66 -3.71 10.09
C ILE A 16 -27.46 -4.05 8.85
N ASP A 17 -28.46 -4.89 9.12
CA ASP A 17 -29.73 -5.08 8.45
C ASP A 17 -29.68 -5.56 7.00
N SER A 18 -29.79 -6.89 6.91
CA SER A 18 -30.64 -7.59 5.94
C SER A 18 -31.89 -6.77 5.64
N VAL A 19 -32.12 -6.33 4.40
CA VAL A 19 -33.22 -6.91 3.58
C VAL A 19 -33.03 -6.64 2.06
N GLY A 20 -31.93 -6.00 1.61
CA GLY A 20 -31.82 -5.57 0.20
C GLY A 20 -30.52 -5.85 -0.56
N ARG A 21 -29.55 -6.64 -0.04
CA ARG A 21 -28.15 -6.61 -0.51
C ARG A 21 -27.50 -7.92 -0.97
N HIS A 22 -28.26 -8.99 -1.21
CA HIS A 22 -27.68 -10.31 -1.51
C HIS A 22 -26.66 -10.35 -2.66
N GLY A 23 -26.92 -9.67 -3.79
CA GLY A 23 -25.98 -9.62 -4.92
C GLY A 23 -24.68 -8.85 -4.61
N SER A 24 -24.78 -7.77 -3.84
CA SER A 24 -23.61 -6.94 -3.48
C SER A 24 -22.70 -7.60 -2.42
N GLN A 25 -23.25 -8.48 -1.58
CA GLN A 25 -22.47 -9.22 -0.60
C GLN A 25 -21.70 -10.37 -1.25
N HIS A 26 -22.26 -11.03 -2.26
CA HIS A 26 -21.60 -12.12 -2.99
C HIS A 26 -20.37 -11.62 -3.77
N SER A 27 -20.50 -10.51 -4.51
CA SER A 27 -19.37 -9.93 -5.25
C SER A 27 -18.24 -9.45 -4.32
N ARG A 28 -18.59 -8.90 -3.14
CA ARG A 28 -17.60 -8.50 -2.14
C ARG A 28 -16.85 -9.68 -1.53
N LYS A 29 -17.55 -10.79 -1.24
CA LYS A 29 -16.90 -12.03 -0.76
C LYS A 29 -15.92 -12.58 -1.80
N LEU A 30 -16.32 -12.62 -3.07
CA LEU A 30 -15.45 -13.07 -4.16
C LEU A 30 -14.21 -12.18 -4.36
N LEU A 31 -14.35 -10.87 -4.22
CA LEU A 31 -13.21 -9.94 -4.33
C LEU A 31 -12.25 -10.09 -3.16
N ASN A 32 -12.77 -10.25 -1.94
CA ASN A 32 -11.94 -10.53 -0.77
C ASN A 32 -11.23 -11.89 -0.90
N SER A 33 -11.93 -12.94 -1.35
CA SER A 33 -11.30 -14.26 -1.53
C SER A 33 -10.28 -14.28 -2.65
N PHE A 34 -10.52 -13.54 -3.73
CA PHE A 34 -9.52 -13.32 -4.77
C PHE A 34 -8.27 -12.66 -4.19
N ALA A 35 -8.44 -11.54 -3.46
CA ALA A 35 -7.33 -10.76 -2.96
C ALA A 35 -6.53 -11.48 -1.86
N TRP A 36 -7.18 -12.14 -0.90
CA TRP A 36 -6.49 -12.60 0.32
C TRP A 36 -6.40 -14.10 0.44
N ASP A 37 -7.40 -14.86 0.00
CA ASP A 37 -7.39 -16.31 0.15
C ASP A 37 -6.46 -16.98 -0.88
N ASN A 38 -6.18 -16.30 -2.01
CA ASN A 38 -5.35 -16.81 -3.11
C ASN A 38 -4.00 -16.08 -3.28
N ASN A 39 -3.55 -15.30 -2.29
CA ASN A 39 -2.34 -14.47 -2.31
C ASN A 39 -2.25 -13.46 -3.49
N GLN A 40 -3.30 -13.27 -4.28
CA GLN A 40 -3.27 -12.35 -5.43
C GLN A 40 -3.11 -10.90 -4.99
N GLY A 41 -3.58 -10.58 -3.80
CA GLY A 41 -3.46 -9.26 -3.21
C GLY A 41 -2.01 -8.90 -2.90
N GLU A 42 -1.23 -9.86 -2.41
CA GLU A 42 0.21 -9.70 -2.21
C GLU A 42 0.92 -9.45 -3.54
N LEU A 43 0.63 -10.25 -4.57
CA LEU A 43 1.19 -10.07 -5.91
C LEU A 43 0.89 -8.67 -6.49
N VAL A 44 -0.35 -8.18 -6.31
CA VAL A 44 -0.67 -6.84 -6.82
C VAL A 44 -0.01 -5.74 -5.99
N LEU A 45 0.14 -5.92 -4.68
CA LEU A 45 0.89 -4.98 -3.85
C LEU A 45 2.36 -4.91 -4.29
N ASP A 46 2.98 -6.05 -4.55
CA ASP A 46 4.33 -6.14 -5.07
C ASP A 46 4.46 -5.44 -6.42
N PHE A 47 3.53 -5.70 -7.34
CA PHE A 47 3.48 -5.02 -8.64
C PHE A 47 3.31 -3.50 -8.50
N VAL A 48 2.46 -3.03 -7.58
CA VAL A 48 2.27 -1.60 -7.31
C VAL A 48 3.55 -0.95 -6.78
N VAL A 49 4.29 -1.63 -5.91
CA VAL A 49 5.56 -1.12 -5.38
C VAL A 49 6.63 -1.09 -6.47
N LEU A 50 6.72 -2.12 -7.30
CA LEU A 50 7.62 -2.17 -8.46
C LEU A 50 7.31 -1.04 -9.46
N MET A 51 6.03 -0.84 -9.82
CA MET A 51 5.61 0.28 -10.68
C MET A 51 5.97 1.63 -10.07
N SER A 52 5.81 1.77 -8.76
CA SER A 52 6.16 3.00 -8.05
C SER A 52 7.66 3.25 -8.11
N MET A 53 8.49 2.21 -7.94
CA MET A 53 9.93 2.31 -8.08
C MET A 53 10.30 2.77 -9.49
N VAL A 54 9.79 2.12 -10.53
CA VAL A 54 10.02 2.50 -11.94
C VAL A 54 9.59 3.95 -12.21
N ALA A 55 8.42 4.36 -11.72
CA ALA A 55 7.91 5.72 -11.89
C ALA A 55 8.84 6.77 -11.25
N LEU A 56 9.47 6.44 -10.14
CA LEU A 56 10.34 7.36 -9.43
C LEU A 56 11.79 7.33 -9.96
N THR A 57 12.27 6.18 -10.46
CA THR A 57 13.66 6.02 -10.94
C THR A 57 13.86 6.30 -12.41
N THR A 58 12.92 5.90 -13.26
CA THR A 58 13.07 5.97 -14.72
C THR A 58 12.51 7.27 -15.28
N TYR A 59 11.42 7.78 -14.69
CA TYR A 59 10.73 8.99 -15.12
C TYR A 59 11.12 10.18 -14.25
N GLN A 60 12.42 10.48 -14.21
CA GLN A 60 12.94 11.63 -13.48
C GLN A 60 12.50 12.94 -14.14
N GLY A 61 11.98 13.88 -13.36
CA GLY A 61 11.47 15.16 -13.86
C GLY A 61 9.97 15.16 -14.19
N GLU A 62 9.32 14.00 -14.26
CA GLU A 62 7.87 13.87 -14.44
C GLU A 62 7.12 14.19 -13.14
N ILE A 63 7.03 15.49 -12.80
CA ILE A 63 6.53 15.96 -11.51
C ILE A 63 5.12 15.46 -11.21
N GLU A 64 4.23 15.43 -12.20
CA GLU A 64 2.86 14.94 -12.00
C GLU A 64 2.83 13.44 -11.69
N LEU A 65 3.57 12.64 -12.45
CA LEU A 65 3.68 11.19 -12.21
C LEU A 65 4.26 10.91 -10.82
N GLN A 66 5.37 11.57 -10.47
CA GLN A 66 6.00 11.41 -9.16
C GLN A 66 5.07 11.87 -8.02
N THR A 67 4.29 12.93 -8.23
CA THR A 67 3.27 13.38 -7.28
C THR A 67 2.18 12.34 -7.08
N LEU A 68 1.64 11.79 -8.18
CA LEU A 68 0.64 10.72 -8.12
C LEU A 68 1.19 9.49 -7.40
N THR A 69 2.44 9.11 -7.68
CA THR A 69 3.09 7.94 -7.06
C THR A 69 3.26 8.14 -5.56
N CYS A 70 3.91 9.22 -5.12
CA CYS A 70 4.20 9.44 -3.70
C CYS A 70 2.95 9.78 -2.89
N GLN A 71 2.09 10.68 -3.37
CA GLN A 71 1.01 11.25 -2.57
C GLN A 71 -0.34 10.53 -2.72
N LYS A 72 -0.53 9.74 -3.79
CA LYS A 72 -1.80 9.01 -4.01
C LYS A 72 -1.61 7.51 -4.00
N LEU A 73 -0.72 6.96 -4.82
CA LEU A 73 -0.58 5.52 -4.99
C LEU A 73 0.01 4.88 -3.73
N LEU A 74 1.24 5.22 -3.37
CA LEU A 74 1.93 4.65 -2.20
C LEU A 74 1.20 5.00 -0.90
N ALA A 75 0.72 6.24 -0.75
CA ALA A 75 -0.10 6.64 0.39
C ALA A 75 -1.40 5.81 0.53
N SER A 76 -1.98 5.33 -0.58
CA SER A 76 -3.15 4.45 -0.52
C SER A 76 -2.82 3.02 -0.11
N VAL A 77 -1.61 2.54 -0.43
CA VAL A 77 -1.12 1.22 -0.04
C VAL A 77 -0.98 1.12 1.48
N VAL A 78 -0.41 2.15 2.12
CA VAL A 78 -0.10 2.14 3.55
C VAL A 78 -1.25 2.64 4.45
N ARG A 79 -2.44 2.84 3.89
CA ARG A 79 -3.57 3.41 4.63
C ARG A 79 -4.15 2.45 5.68
N ARG A 80 -3.93 1.14 5.54
CA ARG A 80 -4.56 0.10 6.35
C ARG A 80 -3.50 -0.81 6.97
N LYS A 81 -3.63 -1.11 8.26
CA LYS A 81 -2.70 -1.98 9.01
C LYS A 81 -2.52 -3.34 8.34
N HIS A 82 -3.61 -3.96 7.87
CA HIS A 82 -3.57 -5.25 7.17
C HIS A 82 -2.67 -5.19 5.92
N THR A 83 -2.90 -4.24 5.02
CA THR A 83 -2.08 -4.06 3.81
C THR A 83 -0.61 -3.79 4.16
N CYS A 84 -0.35 -2.97 5.19
CA CYS A 84 1.00 -2.71 5.66
C CYS A 84 1.71 -3.99 6.12
N ALA A 85 1.02 -4.90 6.82
CA ALA A 85 1.62 -6.16 7.30
C ALA A 85 2.16 -7.04 6.16
N TYR A 86 1.52 -7.03 4.99
CA TYR A 86 2.04 -7.70 3.79
C TYR A 86 3.13 -6.89 3.10
N VAL A 87 2.87 -5.61 2.85
CA VAL A 87 3.77 -4.75 2.05
C VAL A 87 5.17 -4.69 2.63
N VAL A 88 5.30 -4.61 3.95
CA VAL A 88 6.61 -4.55 4.63
C VAL A 88 7.41 -5.85 4.53
N GLN A 89 6.77 -6.97 4.22
CA GLN A 89 7.42 -8.26 4.00
C GLN A 89 7.92 -8.42 2.55
N LEU A 90 7.49 -7.57 1.62
CA LEU A 90 7.90 -7.62 0.22
C LEU A 90 9.35 -7.15 0.02
N ASP A 91 10.09 -7.85 -0.83
CA ASP A 91 11.44 -7.42 -1.24
C ASP A 91 11.40 -6.08 -1.98
N SER A 92 10.40 -5.88 -2.85
CA SER A 92 10.24 -4.62 -3.59
C SER A 92 10.08 -3.40 -2.66
N TRP A 93 9.42 -3.56 -1.51
CA TRP A 93 9.27 -2.50 -0.51
C TRP A 93 10.57 -2.23 0.24
N ARG A 94 11.31 -3.29 0.60
CA ARG A 94 12.65 -3.15 1.19
C ARG A 94 13.60 -2.44 0.23
N ASP A 95 13.54 -2.78 -1.05
CA ASP A 95 14.35 -2.15 -2.08
C ASP A 95 13.98 -0.69 -2.28
N LEU A 96 12.69 -0.34 -2.28
CA LEU A 96 12.22 1.06 -2.32
C LEU A 96 12.73 1.84 -1.12
N THR A 97 12.64 1.25 0.09
CA THR A 97 13.11 1.86 1.33
C THR A 97 14.63 2.05 1.32
N ARG A 98 15.38 1.06 0.85
CA ARG A 98 16.84 1.13 0.73
C ARG A 98 17.26 2.18 -0.30
N ALA A 99 16.59 2.23 -1.45
CA ALA A 99 16.82 3.24 -2.47
C ALA A 99 16.62 4.65 -1.89
N PHE A 100 15.53 4.87 -1.15
CA PHE A 100 15.25 6.13 -0.48
C PHE A 100 16.32 6.49 0.57
N ALA A 101 16.68 5.56 1.45
CA ALA A 101 17.64 5.79 2.54
C ALA A 101 19.08 6.00 2.04
N SER A 102 19.45 5.37 0.92
CA SER A 102 20.82 5.44 0.39
C SER A 102 21.21 6.83 -0.12
N GLY A 103 20.26 7.76 -0.26
CA GLY A 103 20.50 9.12 -0.75
C GLY A 103 21.03 9.19 -2.18
N ARG A 104 21.24 8.05 -2.86
CA ARG A 104 21.57 8.00 -4.28
C ARG A 104 20.39 8.64 -5.00
N SER A 105 20.68 9.54 -5.93
CA SER A 105 19.75 10.43 -6.65
C SER A 105 18.69 9.73 -7.51
N LEU A 106 18.35 8.47 -7.20
CA LEU A 106 17.39 7.64 -7.92
C LEU A 106 16.05 8.36 -8.07
N PHE A 107 15.67 9.15 -7.08
CA PHE A 107 14.46 9.95 -7.14
C PHE A 107 14.88 11.43 -7.14
N SER A 108 14.92 12.07 -8.32
CA SER A 108 15.04 13.52 -8.45
C SER A 108 13.75 14.20 -7.93
N LEU A 109 13.38 13.93 -6.68
CA LEU A 109 12.16 14.37 -6.04
C LEU A 109 12.37 15.73 -5.40
N SER A 110 11.33 16.56 -5.49
CA SER A 110 11.26 17.76 -4.66
C SER A 110 11.24 17.39 -3.17
N GLY A 111 11.72 18.29 -2.30
CA GLY A 111 11.69 18.07 -0.85
C GLY A 111 10.28 17.81 -0.29
N ARG A 112 9.22 18.30 -0.97
CA ARG A 112 7.83 17.96 -0.63
C ARG A 112 7.52 16.49 -0.88
N LEU A 113 7.95 15.95 -2.03
CA LEU A 113 7.72 14.55 -2.37
C LEU A 113 8.60 13.60 -1.56
N GLN A 114 9.83 14.01 -1.22
CA GLN A 114 10.68 13.26 -0.29
C GLN A 114 10.03 13.11 1.09
N ARG A 115 9.47 14.19 1.64
CA ARG A 115 8.71 14.13 2.92
C ARG A 115 7.49 13.21 2.82
N SER A 116 6.70 13.34 1.76
CA SER A 116 5.53 12.47 1.55
C SER A 116 5.92 11.00 1.45
N LEU A 117 7.03 10.68 0.78
CA LEU A 117 7.53 9.32 0.70
C LEU A 117 8.04 8.84 2.06
N ALA A 118 8.80 9.67 2.79
CA ALA A 118 9.27 9.35 4.13
C ALA A 118 8.11 9.05 5.10
N GLU A 119 7.06 9.88 5.09
CA GLU A 119 5.85 9.67 5.88
C GLU A 119 5.17 8.35 5.54
N THR A 120 5.09 8.01 4.25
CA THR A 120 4.53 6.74 3.76
C THR A 120 5.34 5.55 4.28
N LEU A 121 6.67 5.61 4.17
CA LEU A 121 7.57 4.55 4.65
C LEU A 121 7.47 4.37 6.17
N ALA A 122 7.45 5.48 6.92
CA ALA A 122 7.29 5.46 8.37
C ALA A 122 5.90 4.94 8.80
N CYS A 123 4.84 5.29 8.07
CA CYS A 123 3.48 4.81 8.32
C CYS A 123 3.37 3.29 8.12
N ALA A 124 3.99 2.73 7.08
CA ALA A 124 4.04 1.28 6.90
C ALA A 124 4.78 0.59 8.06
N ALA A 125 5.93 1.13 8.45
CA ALA A 125 6.74 0.57 9.53
C ALA A 125 6.03 0.65 10.90
N SER A 126 5.26 1.72 11.17
CA SER A 126 4.51 1.84 12.43
C SER A 126 3.38 0.83 12.54
N CYS A 127 2.84 0.35 11.42
CA CYS A 127 1.80 -0.67 11.39
C CYS A 127 2.28 -2.06 11.84
N ILE A 128 3.60 -2.31 11.85
CA ILE A 128 4.22 -3.55 12.36
C ILE A 128 4.35 -3.53 13.89
N LYS A 129 4.32 -2.35 14.51
CA LYS A 129 4.43 -2.23 15.96
C LYS A 129 3.12 -2.69 16.60
N ASP A 130 3.03 -3.98 16.91
CA ASP A 130 2.04 -4.43 17.88
C ASP A 130 2.47 -4.04 19.31
N PRO A 131 1.54 -3.52 20.13
CA PRO A 131 1.74 -3.35 21.57
C PRO A 131 1.77 -4.69 22.34
N GLU A 132 1.65 -5.84 21.69
CA GLU A 132 1.68 -7.17 22.33
C GLU A 132 3.09 -7.78 22.46
N ALA A 133 4.15 -7.01 22.22
CA ALA A 133 5.50 -7.32 22.70
C ALA A 133 5.85 -6.56 24.00
N SER A 134 4.86 -5.98 24.67
CA SER A 134 4.99 -5.30 25.97
C SER A 134 4.15 -5.92 27.09
N VAL A 135 3.90 -7.23 27.00
CA VAL A 135 3.47 -8.03 28.14
C VAL A 135 4.52 -9.11 28.36
N GLN A 136 5.52 -8.76 29.16
CA GLN A 136 6.43 -9.70 29.81
C GLN A 136 6.35 -9.46 31.32
#